data_AF-A0A816T041-F1
#
_entry.id   AF-A0A816T041-F1
#
_cell.length_a   1.000
_cell.length_b   1.000
_cell.length_c   1.000
_cell.angle_alpha   90.00
_cell.angle_beta   90.00
_cell.angle_gamma   90.00
#
_symmetry.space_group_name_H-M   'P 1'
#
loop_
_entity.id
_entity.type
_entity.pdbx_description
1 polymer ?
#
loop_
_entity_poly.entity_id
_entity_poly.type
_entity_poly.pdbx_seq_one_letter_code
_entity_poly.pdbx_strand_id
1 'polypeptide(L)'
;MFLYLFRSSDQPLVIFGRSFSDRETLLGLVVTTIVVVFMTSVGSLLTSALTVGVAVVCLHGAFRVPDDLFLDEQEPANAGLLSFIGNSAAATSAAAASVVAGRV
;
A
#
# COMPACT_ATOMS: atom_id res chain seq x y z
N MET A 1 -8.70 -23.57 5.84
CA MET A 1 -7.36 -23.75 6.48
C MET A 1 -7.28 -24.95 7.42
N PHE A 2 -8.20 -25.11 8.38
CA PHE A 2 -8.18 -26.21 9.36
C PHE A 2 -7.94 -27.60 8.75
N LEU A 3 -8.64 -27.95 7.67
CA LEU A 3 -8.52 -29.25 6.99
C LEU A 3 -7.12 -29.55 6.43
N TYR A 4 -6.32 -28.51 6.14
CA TYR A 4 -4.95 -28.68 5.67
C TYR A 4 -4.00 -29.06 6.83
N LEU A 5 -4.24 -28.55 8.05
CA LEU A 5 -3.40 -28.84 9.23
C LEU A 5 -3.57 -30.27 9.77
N PHE A 6 -4.75 -30.87 9.61
CA PHE A 6 -5.02 -32.25 10.03
C PHE A 6 -4.74 -33.28 8.94
N ARG A 7 -4.24 -32.83 7.78
CA ARG A 7 -3.83 -33.73 6.71
C ARG A 7 -2.45 -34.31 7.03
N SER A 8 -2.30 -35.62 6.91
CA SER A 8 -0.97 -36.26 6.96
C SER A 8 -0.13 -35.76 5.78
N SER A 9 1.05 -35.19 6.07
CA SER A 9 1.96 -34.64 5.06
C SER A 9 2.40 -35.66 4.01
N ASP A 10 2.39 -36.95 4.35
CA ASP A 10 2.82 -38.03 3.47
C ASP A 10 1.78 -38.42 2.41
N GLN A 11 0.53 -37.93 2.52
CA GLN A 11 -0.55 -38.33 1.63
C GLN A 11 -1.06 -37.15 0.77
N PRO A 12 -0.86 -37.19 -0.57
CA PRO A 12 -1.40 -36.19 -1.47
C PRO A 12 -2.94 -36.26 -1.50
N LEU A 13 -3.60 -35.11 -1.62
CA LEU A 13 -5.06 -35.07 -1.73
C LEU A 13 -5.45 -35.58 -3.12
N VAL A 14 -6.10 -36.73 -3.19
CA VAL A 14 -6.55 -37.32 -4.46
C VAL A 14 -8.04 -37.08 -4.62
N ILE A 15 -8.42 -36.33 -5.66
CA ILE A 15 -9.82 -36.07 -6.01
C ILE A 15 -10.02 -36.57 -7.44
N PHE A 16 -11.03 -37.42 -7.66
CA PHE A 16 -11.32 -38.04 -8.97
C PHE A 16 -10.12 -38.77 -9.61
N GLY A 17 -9.23 -39.36 -8.80
CA GLY A 17 -8.05 -40.08 -9.29
C GLY A 17 -6.88 -39.20 -9.73
N ARG A 18 -6.98 -37.86 -9.58
CA ARG A 18 -5.86 -36.92 -9.75
C ARG A 18 -5.30 -36.52 -8.39
N SER A 19 -3.99 -36.62 -8.23
CA SER A 19 -3.27 -36.09 -7.07
C SER A 19 -3.06 -34.59 -7.20
N PHE A 20 -3.49 -33.85 -6.18
CA PHE A 20 -3.27 -32.41 -6.07
C PHE A 20 -2.01 -32.14 -5.25
N SER A 21 -1.21 -31.20 -5.73
CA SER A 21 -0.02 -30.76 -5.01
C SER A 21 -0.42 -30.04 -3.72
N ASP A 22 0.54 -29.96 -2.81
CA ASP A 22 0.35 -29.33 -1.51
C ASP A 22 -0.03 -27.83 -1.65
N ARG A 23 0.65 -27.11 -2.55
CA ARG A 23 0.35 -25.70 -2.86
C ARG A 23 -1.04 -25.51 -3.44
N GLU A 24 -1.47 -26.41 -4.32
CA GLU A 24 -2.79 -26.35 -4.96
C GLU A 24 -3.89 -26.59 -3.93
N THR A 25 -3.67 -27.56 -3.03
CA THR A 25 -4.63 -27.83 -1.95
C THR A 25 -4.72 -26.64 -1.01
N LEU A 26 -3.59 -26.10 -0.58
CA LEU A 26 -3.53 -24.94 0.30
C LEU A 26 -4.25 -23.76 -0.35
N LEU A 27 -3.94 -23.45 -1.61
CA LEU A 27 -4.55 -22.36 -2.35
C LEU A 27 -6.05 -22.56 -2.53
N GLY A 28 -6.49 -23.76 -2.92
CA GLY A 28 -7.92 -24.09 -3.01
C GLY A 28 -8.63 -23.90 -1.67
N LEU A 29 -8.01 -24.33 -0.57
CA LEU A 29 -8.58 -24.19 0.76
C LEU A 29 -8.64 -22.71 1.23
N VAL A 30 -7.68 -21.86 0.81
CA VAL A 30 -7.74 -20.40 1.03
C VAL A 30 -8.88 -19.79 0.23
N VAL A 31 -8.91 -20.04 -1.09
CA VAL A 31 -9.91 -19.45 -2.00
C VAL A 31 -11.32 -19.82 -1.57
N THR A 32 -11.57 -21.09 -1.24
CA THR A 32 -12.88 -21.54 -0.74
C THR A 32 -13.27 -20.82 0.56
N THR A 33 -12.31 -20.57 1.46
CA THR A 33 -12.58 -19.81 2.69
C THR A 33 -13.01 -18.39 2.36
N ILE A 34 -12.31 -17.72 1.45
CA ILE A 34 -12.64 -16.35 0.99
C ILE A 34 -14.06 -16.35 0.40
N VAL A 35 -14.35 -17.26 -0.52
CA VAL A 35 -15.67 -17.37 -1.17
C VAL A 35 -16.78 -17.59 -0.14
N VAL A 36 -16.60 -18.52 0.82
CA VAL A 36 -17.60 -18.80 1.85
C VAL A 36 -17.85 -17.58 2.74
N VAL A 37 -16.81 -16.84 3.11
CA VAL A 37 -16.96 -15.60 3.89
C VAL A 37 -17.83 -14.59 3.13
N PHE A 38 -17.61 -14.41 1.83
CA PHE A 38 -18.45 -13.54 0.98
C PHE A 38 -19.87 -14.10 0.76
N MET A 39 -20.06 -15.41 0.70
CA MET A 39 -21.36 -16.05 0.49
C MET A 39 -22.23 -16.09 1.77
N THR A 40 -21.62 -15.90 2.95
CA THR A 40 -22.30 -15.94 4.25
C THR A 40 -22.74 -14.53 4.67
N SER A 41 -23.69 -14.42 5.61
CA SER A 41 -24.10 -13.14 6.22
C SER A 41 -22.92 -12.29 6.72
N VAL A 42 -21.82 -12.94 7.12
CA VAL A 42 -20.55 -12.30 7.50
C VAL A 42 -19.99 -11.42 6.38
N GLY A 43 -20.09 -11.83 5.11
CA GLY A 43 -19.66 -11.03 3.97
C GLY A 43 -20.42 -9.72 3.86
N SER A 44 -21.76 -9.80 3.90
CA SER A 44 -22.62 -8.60 3.91
C SER A 44 -22.36 -7.70 5.12
N LEU A 45 -22.10 -8.28 6.29
CA LEU A 45 -21.75 -7.54 7.50
C LEU A 45 -20.40 -6.83 7.36
N LEU A 46 -19.38 -7.50 6.83
CA LEU A 46 -18.05 -6.91 6.60
C LEU A 46 -18.12 -5.78 5.58
N THR A 47 -18.80 -5.98 4.46
CA THR A 47 -18.99 -4.94 3.45
C THR A 47 -19.76 -3.75 4.01
N SER A 48 -20.87 -4.00 4.72
CA SER A 48 -21.67 -2.92 5.35
C SER A 48 -20.86 -2.15 6.39
N ALA A 49 -20.16 -2.84 7.29
CA ALA A 49 -19.34 -2.21 8.33
C ALA A 49 -18.21 -1.37 7.72
N LEU A 50 -17.55 -1.84 6.65
CA LEU A 50 -16.52 -1.08 5.94
C LEU A 50 -17.11 0.18 5.31
N THR A 51 -18.21 0.06 4.56
CA THR A 51 -18.86 1.21 3.92
C THR A 51 -19.31 2.25 4.95
N VAL A 52 -19.94 1.81 6.04
CA VAL A 52 -20.35 2.69 7.14
C VAL A 52 -19.13 3.34 7.80
N GLY A 53 -18.07 2.57 8.07
CA GLY A 53 -16.83 3.07 8.65
C GLY A 53 -16.18 4.16 7.77
N VAL A 54 -16.07 3.92 6.46
CA VAL A 54 -15.56 4.91 5.50
C VAL A 54 -16.44 6.16 5.50
N ALA A 55 -17.77 6.00 5.46
CA ALA A 55 -18.69 7.13 5.51
C ALA A 55 -18.50 7.98 6.78
N VAL A 56 -18.34 7.34 7.94
CA VAL A 56 -18.07 8.03 9.22
C VAL A 56 -16.72 8.73 9.21
N VAL A 57 -15.67 8.11 8.68
CA VAL A 57 -14.33 8.75 8.56
C VAL A 57 -14.38 9.96 7.63
N CYS A 58 -15.05 9.84 6.48
CA CYS A 58 -15.23 10.96 5.56
C CYS A 58 -16.05 12.08 6.19
N LEU A 59 -17.13 11.76 6.89
CA LEU A 59 -17.95 12.72 7.60
C LEU A 59 -17.13 13.44 8.70
N HIS A 60 -16.37 12.68 9.49
CA HIS A 60 -15.47 13.24 10.49
C HIS A 60 -14.41 14.16 9.85
N GLY A 61 -13.81 13.74 8.73
CA GLY A 61 -12.86 14.54 7.97
C GLY A 61 -13.46 15.80 7.38
N ALA A 62 -14.72 15.77 6.92
CA ALA A 62 -15.42 16.93 6.38
C ALA A 62 -15.74 17.99 7.45
N PHE A 63 -16.02 17.55 8.69
CA PHE A 63 -16.26 18.45 9.82
C PHE A 63 -15.00 18.80 10.60
N ARG A 64 -13.90 18.07 10.39
CA ARG A 64 -12.58 18.44 10.88
C ARG A 64 -12.14 19.69 10.12
N VAL A 65 -12.22 20.84 10.78
CA VAL A 65 -11.51 22.05 10.34
C VAL A 65 -10.02 21.69 10.38
N PRO A 66 -9.33 21.63 9.23
CA PRO A 66 -7.87 21.61 9.26
C PRO A 66 -7.47 23.00 9.74
N ASP A 67 -6.96 23.09 10.97
CA ASP A 67 -6.28 24.30 11.44
C ASP A 67 -5.22 24.64 10.37
N ASP A 68 -5.28 25.89 9.88
CA ASP A 68 -4.67 26.37 8.65
C ASP A 68 -3.31 25.73 8.32
N LEU A 69 -3.18 25.27 7.07
CA LEU A 69 -1.92 24.78 6.49
C LEU A 69 -0.98 25.98 6.25
N PHE A 70 -0.51 26.61 7.33
CA PHE A 70 0.56 27.61 7.38
C PHE A 70 0.79 28.40 6.09
N LEU A 71 -0.13 29.30 5.74
CA LEU A 71 0.10 30.36 4.74
C LEU A 71 0.19 31.76 5.37
N ASP A 72 0.31 31.85 6.69
CA ASP A 72 0.63 33.12 7.36
C ASP A 72 2.14 33.40 7.44
N GLU A 73 2.97 32.48 6.97
CA GLU A 73 4.40 32.69 6.75
C GLU A 73 4.74 32.30 5.31
N GLN A 74 4.56 33.24 4.38
CA GLN A 74 5.28 33.24 3.10
C GLN A 74 6.79 33.42 3.38
N GLU A 75 7.42 32.41 3.99
CA GLU A 75 8.86 32.21 3.93
C GLU A 75 9.19 31.91 2.47
N PRO A 76 10.23 32.54 1.87
CA PRO A 76 10.53 32.44 0.44
C PRO A 76 10.43 31.00 -0.06
N ALA A 77 9.50 30.79 -0.99
CA ALA A 77 8.91 29.51 -1.41
C ALA A 77 9.88 28.52 -2.11
N ASN A 78 11.11 28.33 -1.64
CA ASN A 78 12.09 27.50 -2.33
C ASN A 78 13.17 26.83 -1.46
N ALA A 79 13.03 26.77 -0.13
CA ALA A 79 14.01 26.10 0.74
C ALA A 79 13.55 24.72 1.29
N GLY A 80 12.61 24.04 0.62
CA GLY A 80 12.18 22.69 0.99
C GLY A 80 13.16 21.59 0.57
N LEU A 81 12.84 20.33 0.88
CA LEU A 81 13.64 19.11 0.65
C LEU A 81 14.30 18.96 -0.75
N LEU A 82 13.85 19.71 -1.76
CA LEU A 82 14.39 19.70 -3.12
C LEU A 82 15.47 20.78 -3.37
N SER A 83 15.73 21.66 -2.41
CA SER A 83 16.78 22.69 -2.47
C SER A 83 18.17 22.07 -2.67
N PHE A 84 18.43 20.89 -2.09
CA PHE A 84 19.68 20.14 -2.29
C PHE A 84 19.93 19.74 -3.76
N ILE A 85 18.88 19.53 -4.56
CA ILE A 85 18.99 19.14 -5.98
C ILE A 85 19.32 20.38 -6.82
N GLY A 86 18.65 21.50 -6.54
CA GLY A 86 18.93 22.79 -7.18
C GLY A 86 20.33 23.33 -6.86
N ASN A 87 20.76 23.19 -5.60
CA ASN A 87 22.06 23.67 -5.15
C ASN A 87 23.22 22.80 -5.66
N SER A 88 22.98 21.50 -5.90
CA SER A 88 23.95 20.60 -6.55
C SER A 88 24.12 20.93 -8.03
N ALA A 89 23.01 21.21 -8.73
CA ALA A 89 23.05 21.65 -10.12
C ALA A 89 23.75 23.02 -10.27
N ALA A 90 23.51 23.95 -9.33
CA ALA A 90 24.20 25.24 -9.27
C ALA A 90 25.69 25.11 -8.92
N ALA A 91 26.06 24.16 -8.04
CA ALA A 91 27.46 23.89 -7.73
C ALA A 91 28.22 23.28 -8.92
N THR A 92 27.59 22.40 -9.70
CA THR A 92 28.18 21.84 -10.93
C THR A 92 28.35 22.89 -12.03
N SER A 93 27.39 23.81 -12.21
CA SER A 93 27.50 24.89 -13.20
C SER A 93 28.53 25.95 -12.78
N ALA A 94 28.65 26.27 -11.50
CA ALA A 94 29.71 27.14 -10.97
C ALA A 94 31.11 26.52 -11.11
N ALA A 95 31.24 25.20 -10.90
CA ALA A 95 32.50 24.47 -11.12
C ALA A 95 32.88 24.39 -12.61
N ALA A 96 31.91 24.27 -13.52
CA ALA A 96 32.17 24.32 -14.96
C ALA A 96 32.61 25.72 -15.42
N ALA A 97 32.04 26.78 -14.84
CA ALA A 97 32.41 28.17 -15.13
C ALA A 97 33.82 28.52 -14.61
N SER A 98 34.22 28.02 -13.43
CA SER A 98 35.56 28.27 -12.88
C SER A 98 36.67 27.51 -13.65
N VAL A 99 36.37 26.32 -14.20
CA VAL A 99 37.29 25.57 -15.07
C VAL A 99 37.52 26.28 -16.41
N VAL A 100 36.52 26.97 -16.95
CA VAL A 100 36.65 27.80 -18.16
C VAL A 100 37.44 29.08 -17.87
N ALA A 101 37.18 29.75 -16.75
CA ALA A 101 37.88 30.96 -16.35
C ALA A 101 39.36 30.72 -16.00
N GLY A 102 39.72 29.54 -15.50
CA GLY A 102 41.11 29.14 -15.23
C GLY A 102 41.91 28.69 -16.48
N ARG A 103 41.29 28.71 -17.68
CA ARG A 103 41.93 28.34 -18.95
C ARG A 103 42.14 29.52 -19.91
N VAL A 104 42.06 30.75 -19.41
CA VAL A 104 42.40 32.00 -20.12
C VAL A 104 43.61 32.63 -19.44
#